data_AF-A0AB40BGC4-F1
#
_entry.id   AF-A0AB40BGC4-F1
#
_cell.length_a   1.000
_cell.length_b   1.000
_cell.length_c   1.000
_cell.angle_alpha   90.00
_cell.angle_beta   90.00
_cell.angle_gamma   90.00
#
_symmetry.space_group_name_H-M   'P 1'
#
loop_
_entity.id
_entity.type
_entity.pdbx_description
1 polymer ?
#
loop_
_entity_poly.entity_id
_entity_poly.type
_entity_poly.pdbx_seq_one_letter_code
_entity_poly.pdbx_strand_id
1 'polypeptide(L)'
;MSTMKFCCECNNILYPKENKEQKTLLFACRNCEHQEISNDNCVYRNEVLHSVGERTQVLQDVAADPTLPRTKTIRCTKCNHPEVVFFQAAARGEEGMTLFFVCCNPDCGHRWRD
;
A
#
# COMPACT_ATOMS: atom_id res chain seq x y z
N MET A 1 -10.21 -5.98 -1.04
CA MET A 1 -9.75 -5.14 0.09
C MET A 1 -10.95 -4.34 0.55
N SER A 2 -11.33 -4.44 1.82
CA SER A 2 -12.40 -3.60 2.38
C SER A 2 -11.88 -2.16 2.39
N THR A 3 -12.47 -1.30 1.55
CA THR A 3 -12.14 0.12 1.47
C THR A 3 -13.18 0.89 2.25
N MET A 4 -12.75 1.87 3.07
CA MET A 4 -13.71 2.70 3.80
C MET A 4 -14.53 3.54 2.82
N LYS A 5 -15.86 3.49 2.97
CA LYS A 5 -16.80 4.23 2.13
C LYS A 5 -17.36 5.44 2.87
N PHE A 6 -17.57 6.52 2.14
CA PHE A 6 -18.08 7.79 2.65
C PHE A 6 -19.39 8.14 1.95
N CYS A 7 -20.31 8.73 2.71
CA CYS A 7 -21.58 9.21 2.21
C CYS A 7 -21.39 10.37 1.22
N CYS A 8 -22.04 10.31 0.06
CA CYS A 8 -21.95 11.38 -0.94
C CYS A 8 -22.66 12.69 -0.53
N GLU A 9 -23.56 12.66 0.44
CA GLU A 9 -24.32 13.82 0.89
C GLU A 9 -23.63 14.60 2.01
N CYS A 10 -23.13 13.89 3.04
CA CYS A 10 -22.60 14.51 4.26
C CYS A 10 -21.15 14.15 4.56
N ASN A 11 -20.49 13.38 3.70
CA ASN A 11 -19.09 12.96 3.82
C ASN A 11 -18.74 12.24 5.15
N ASN A 12 -19.74 11.67 5.83
CA ASN A 12 -19.54 10.80 6.98
C ASN A 12 -19.29 9.35 6.55
N ILE A 13 -18.63 8.57 7.41
CA ILE A 13 -18.36 7.15 7.16
C ILE A 13 -19.68 6.36 7.08
N LEU A 14 -19.79 5.49 6.06
CA LEU A 14 -20.90 4.55 5.93
C LEU A 14 -20.65 3.28 6.74
N TYR A 15 -21.70 2.76 7.37
CA TYR A 15 -21.65 1.57 8.20
C TYR A 15 -22.36 0.40 7.51
N PRO A 16 -21.83 -0.83 7.63
CA PRO A 16 -22.48 -2.03 7.09
C PRO A 16 -23.83 -2.27 7.80
N LYS A 17 -24.86 -2.57 7.01
CA LYS A 17 -26.24 -2.83 7.45
C LYS A 17 -26.83 -3.97 6.62
N GLU A 18 -27.46 -4.94 7.27
CA GLU A 18 -28.14 -6.04 6.59
C GLU A 18 -29.52 -5.61 6.08
N ASN A 19 -29.84 -5.90 4.82
CA ASN A 19 -31.22 -5.95 4.34
C ASN A 19 -31.75 -7.38 4.45
N LYS A 20 -32.60 -7.64 5.45
CA LYS A 20 -33.10 -8.99 5.79
C LYS A 20 -34.01 -9.59 4.74
N GLU A 21 -34.76 -8.77 4.01
CA GLU A 21 -35.73 -9.23 3.02
C GLU A 21 -35.01 -9.76 1.77
N GLN A 22 -34.03 -9.00 1.28
CA GLN A 22 -33.26 -9.34 0.09
C GLN A 22 -31.98 -10.15 0.41
N LYS A 23 -31.63 -10.29 1.69
CA LYS A 23 -30.38 -10.91 2.17
C LYS A 23 -29.14 -10.30 1.53
N THR A 24 -29.14 -8.97 1.42
CA THR A 24 -28.05 -8.20 0.82
C THR A 24 -27.36 -7.32 1.86
N LEU A 25 -26.06 -7.10 1.68
CA LEU A 25 -25.27 -6.16 2.48
C LEU A 25 -25.43 -4.74 1.91
N LEU A 26 -25.83 -3.80 2.76
CA LEU A 26 -25.88 -2.37 2.48
C LEU A 26 -24.82 -1.62 3.28
N PHE A 27 -24.47 -0.44 2.81
CA PHE A 27 -23.72 0.57 3.55
C PHE A 27 -24.63 1.78 3.78
N ALA A 28 -24.82 2.17 5.05
CA ALA A 28 -25.77 3.18 5.47
C ALA A 28 -25.10 4.30 6.27
N CYS A 29 -25.50 5.54 6.01
CA CYS A 29 -25.09 6.67 6.83
C CYS A 29 -25.86 6.66 8.18
N ARG A 30 -25.24 7.18 9.24
CA ARG A 30 -25.90 7.41 10.54
C ARG A 30 -26.51 8.81 10.67
N ASN A 31 -26.07 9.74 9.84
CA ASN A 31 -26.41 11.17 9.94
C ASN A 31 -27.48 11.59 8.92
N CYS A 32 -27.67 10.84 7.83
CA CYS A 32 -28.71 11.06 6.83
C CYS A 32 -29.30 9.71 6.37
N GLU A 33 -30.25 9.74 5.43
CA GLU A 33 -30.98 8.56 4.96
C GLU A 33 -30.26 7.77 3.85
N HIS A 34 -29.10 8.27 3.40
CA HIS A 34 -28.31 7.66 2.33
C HIS A 34 -27.92 6.21 2.64
N GLN A 35 -28.24 5.32 1.70
CA GLN A 35 -27.91 3.90 1.73
C GLN A 35 -27.51 3.43 0.35
N GLU A 36 -26.54 2.53 0.28
CA GLU A 36 -26.04 1.96 -0.98
C GLU A 36 -25.78 0.45 -0.85
N ILE A 37 -25.89 -0.29 -1.96
CA ILE A 37 -25.65 -1.73 -1.99
C ILE A 37 -24.14 -1.99 -2.02
N SER A 38 -23.69 -2.98 -1.27
CA SER A 38 -22.27 -3.36 -1.31
C SER A 38 -21.94 -4.18 -2.55
N ASN A 39 -20.78 -3.87 -3.15
CA ASN A 39 -20.20 -4.66 -4.25
C ASN A 39 -19.36 -5.85 -3.73
N ASP A 40 -18.96 -5.83 -2.46
CA ASP A 40 -18.16 -6.87 -1.80
C ASP A 40 -18.78 -7.21 -0.43
N ASN A 41 -18.79 -8.48 -0.06
CA ASN A 41 -19.34 -8.94 1.22
C ASN A 41 -18.29 -8.91 2.35
N CYS A 42 -17.02 -8.63 2.04
CA CYS A 42 -15.96 -8.49 3.04
C CYS A 42 -16.08 -7.15 3.80
N VAL A 43 -16.68 -7.19 4.99
CA VAL A 43 -16.80 -6.00 5.87
C VAL A 43 -15.46 -5.69 6.57
N TYR A 44 -14.81 -6.71 7.10
CA TYR A 44 -13.57 -6.58 7.87
C TYR A 44 -12.60 -7.70 7.51
N ARG A 45 -11.33 -7.34 7.39
CA ARG A 45 -10.23 -8.27 7.17
C ARG A 45 -9.10 -7.88 8.11
N ASN A 46 -8.64 -8.83 8.91
CA ASN A 46 -7.44 -8.68 9.73
C ASN A 46 -6.32 -9.53 9.12
N GLU A 47 -5.31 -8.89 8.57
CA GLU A 47 -4.10 -9.58 8.12
C GLU A 47 -3.08 -9.57 9.25
N VAL A 48 -2.89 -10.74 9.88
CA VAL A 48 -1.92 -10.87 10.97
C VAL A 48 -0.50 -10.95 10.41
N LEU A 49 -0.34 -11.77 9.36
CA LEU A 49 0.90 -11.91 8.62
C LEU A 49 0.85 -10.97 7.42
N HIS A 50 1.58 -9.86 7.53
CA HIS A 50 1.73 -8.92 6.42
C HIS A 50 2.88 -9.41 5.54
N SER A 51 2.64 -9.54 4.24
CA SER A 51 3.73 -9.79 3.30
C SER A 51 4.67 -8.58 3.30
N VAL A 52 5.99 -8.81 3.28
CA VAL A 52 6.99 -7.72 3.41
C VAL A 52 6.89 -6.69 2.27
N GLY A 53 6.25 -7.04 1.15
CA GLY A 53 5.99 -6.13 0.03
C GLY A 53 4.90 -5.09 0.29
N GLU A 54 4.08 -5.27 1.33
CA GLU A 54 2.97 -4.38 1.66
C GLU A 54 3.39 -3.21 2.58
N ARG A 55 4.53 -3.37 3.27
CA ARG A 55 5.06 -2.40 4.24
C ARG A 55 6.06 -1.40 3.66
N THR A 56 6.54 -1.60 2.44
CA THR A 56 7.48 -0.68 1.83
C THR A 56 6.73 0.44 1.10
N GLN A 57 6.16 1.36 1.89
CA GLN A 57 5.98 2.74 1.43
C GLN A 57 7.37 3.36 1.24
N VAL A 58 8.07 2.95 0.18
CA VAL A 58 9.39 3.51 -0.15
C VAL A 58 9.14 4.94 -0.62
N LEU A 59 9.66 5.90 0.11
CA LEU A 59 9.57 7.31 -0.23
C LEU A 59 10.23 7.58 -1.59
N GLN A 60 9.68 8.50 -2.36
CA GLN A 60 10.19 8.81 -3.70
C GLN A 60 11.62 9.38 -3.68
N ASP A 61 12.01 9.93 -2.54
CA ASP A 61 13.26 10.67 -2.37
C ASP A 61 14.40 9.84 -1.76
N VAL A 62 14.23 8.51 -1.66
CA VAL A 62 15.27 7.62 -1.12
C VAL A 62 16.57 7.69 -1.92
N ALA A 63 16.50 7.92 -3.24
CA ALA A 63 17.69 8.11 -4.06
C ALA A 63 18.48 9.39 -3.72
N ALA A 64 17.80 10.41 -3.22
CA ALA A 64 18.37 11.71 -2.87
C ALA A 64 19.04 11.71 -1.49
N ASP A 65 18.74 10.74 -0.62
CA ASP A 65 19.34 10.64 0.70
C ASP A 65 20.86 10.36 0.58
N PRO A 66 21.73 11.28 1.02
CA PRO A 66 23.18 11.09 0.94
C PRO A 66 23.70 10.05 1.95
N THR A 67 22.91 9.70 2.97
CA THR A 67 23.31 8.78 4.04
C THR A 67 23.15 7.31 3.66
N LEU A 68 22.38 7.02 2.60
CA LEU A 68 22.16 5.65 2.14
C LEU A 68 23.30 5.15 1.24
N PRO A 69 23.66 3.87 1.34
CA PRO A 69 24.74 3.30 0.54
C PRO A 69 24.32 3.15 -0.93
N ARG A 70 25.28 3.41 -1.83
CA ARG A 70 25.13 3.29 -3.28
C ARG A 70 26.05 2.22 -3.82
N THR A 71 25.59 1.46 -4.81
CA THR A 71 26.39 0.47 -5.52
C THR A 71 26.41 0.73 -7.02
N LYS A 72 27.55 0.42 -7.65
CA LYS A 72 27.74 0.48 -9.12
C LYS A 72 27.80 -0.89 -9.78
N THR A 73 27.85 -1.94 -8.96
CA THR A 73 27.94 -3.33 -9.42
C THR A 73 26.62 -3.79 -10.03
N ILE A 74 25.51 -3.29 -9.49
CA ILE A 74 24.16 -3.62 -9.93
C ILE A 74 23.63 -2.46 -10.77
N ARG A 75 23.17 -2.77 -11.98
CA ARG A 75 22.56 -1.80 -12.89
C ARG A 75 21.04 -1.88 -12.81
N CYS A 76 20.38 -0.75 -13.05
CA CYS A 76 18.93 -0.73 -13.12
C CYS A 76 18.41 -1.63 -14.25
N THR A 77 17.53 -2.58 -13.95
CA THR A 77 16.91 -3.49 -14.92
C THR A 77 16.01 -2.78 -15.95
N LYS A 78 15.55 -1.56 -15.67
CA LYS A 78 14.70 -0.76 -16.58
C LYS A 78 15.48 0.19 -17.50
N CYS A 79 16.40 0.99 -16.95
CA CYS A 79 17.10 2.04 -17.72
C CYS A 79 18.61 1.82 -17.85
N ASN A 80 19.14 0.74 -17.29
CA ASN A 80 20.57 0.39 -17.28
C ASN A 80 21.50 1.45 -16.64
N HIS A 81 20.93 2.37 -15.86
CA HIS A 81 21.69 3.37 -15.13
C HIS A 81 22.64 2.68 -14.13
N PRO A 82 23.90 3.16 -14.01
CA PRO A 82 24.96 2.48 -13.27
C PRO A 82 24.90 2.66 -11.76
N GLU A 83 24.09 3.58 -11.23
CA GLU A 83 24.02 3.84 -9.78
C GLU A 83 22.66 3.45 -9.20
N VAL A 84 22.72 2.73 -8.09
CA VAL A 84 21.54 2.23 -7.37
C VAL A 84 21.77 2.42 -5.87
N VAL A 85 20.80 3.03 -5.18
CA VAL A 85 20.74 3.04 -3.71
C VAL A 85 20.17 1.72 -3.23
N PHE A 86 20.71 1.18 -2.15
CA PHE A 86 20.13 0.01 -1.49
C PHE A 86 19.97 0.20 0.01
N PHE A 87 18.99 -0.45 0.59
CA PHE A 87 18.75 -0.43 2.04
C PHE A 87 18.00 -1.67 2.49
N GLN A 88 18.15 -2.03 3.76
CA GLN A 88 17.33 -3.06 4.41
C GLN A 88 16.10 -2.39 4.99
N ALA A 89 14.91 -2.93 4.72
CA ALA A 89 13.71 -2.44 5.39
C ALA A 89 13.79 -2.83 6.87
N ALA A 90 13.53 -1.86 7.76
CA ALA A 90 13.37 -2.12 9.19
C ALA A 90 12.05 -2.87 9.44
N ALA A 91 12.01 -4.16 9.09
CA ALA A 91 10.92 -5.02 9.49
C ALA A 91 11.12 -5.41 10.96
N ARG A 92 10.14 -5.10 11.81
CA ARG A 92 10.04 -5.77 13.12
C ARG A 92 9.58 -7.21 12.84
N GLY A 93 10.52 -8.16 12.73
CA GLY A 93 10.25 -9.58 12.46
C GLY A 93 11.48 -10.36 11.98
N GLU A 94 11.32 -11.67 11.80
CA GLU A 94 12.41 -12.64 11.46
C GLU A 94 13.00 -12.49 10.04
N GLU A 95 12.40 -11.68 9.16
CA GLU A 95 12.85 -11.46 7.78
C GLU A 95 13.68 -10.17 7.61
N GLY A 96 14.65 -9.96 8.50
CA GLY A 96 15.46 -8.73 8.58
C GLY A 96 16.57 -8.56 7.53
N MET A 97 16.63 -9.37 6.47
CA MET A 97 17.78 -9.40 5.54
C MET A 97 17.45 -9.09 4.08
N THR A 98 16.19 -8.84 3.72
CA THR A 98 15.82 -8.45 2.35
C THR A 98 16.39 -7.08 2.00
N LEU A 99 17.04 -7.00 0.83
CA LEU A 99 17.56 -5.74 0.29
C LEU A 99 16.56 -5.13 -0.70
N PHE A 100 16.34 -3.84 -0.56
CA PHE A 100 15.60 -3.04 -1.52
C PHE A 100 16.57 -2.20 -2.32
N PHE A 101 16.34 -2.13 -3.63
CA PHE A 101 17.14 -1.38 -4.59
C PHE A 101 16.30 -0.28 -5.22
N VAL A 102 16.89 0.90 -5.40
CA VAL A 102 16.26 2.07 -6.02
C VAL A 102 17.24 2.71 -7.01
N CYS A 103 16.83 2.84 -8.26
CA CYS A 103 17.64 3.49 -9.29
C CYS A 103 17.86 4.98 -8.97
N CYS A 104 19.10 5.46 -9.07
CA CYS A 104 19.45 6.87 -8.85
C CYS A 104 19.06 7.81 -10.00
N ASN A 105 18.61 7.29 -11.14
CA ASN A 105 18.16 8.13 -12.25
C ASN A 105 16.79 8.78 -11.90
N PRO A 106 16.70 10.13 -11.79
CA PRO A 106 15.46 10.83 -11.46
C PRO A 106 14.31 10.51 -12.42
N ASP A 107 14.62 10.25 -13.70
CA ASP A 107 13.61 9.93 -14.72
C ASP A 107 13.14 8.46 -14.66
N CYS A 108 13.86 7.59 -13.94
CA CYS A 108 13.54 6.17 -13.87
C CYS A 108 12.87 5.78 -12.55
N GLY A 109 13.51 6.08 -11.41
CA GLY A 109 13.02 5.73 -10.09
C GLY A 109 12.61 4.26 -9.90
N HIS A 110 13.15 3.33 -10.72
CA HIS A 110 12.77 1.92 -10.65
C HIS A 110 13.23 1.29 -9.33
N ARG A 111 12.37 0.44 -8.78
CA ARG A 111 12.54 -0.18 -7.47
C ARG A 111 12.30 -1.67 -7.58
N TRP A 112 13.14 -2.46 -6.92
CA TRP A 112 13.01 -3.91 -6.87
C TRP A 112 13.63 -4.46 -5.59
N ARG A 113 13.40 -5.75 -5.35
CA ARG A 113 13.83 -6.51 -4.18
C ARG A 113 14.78 -7.61 -4.63
N ASP A 114 15.70 -7.97 -3.74
CA ASP A 114 16.34 -9.29 -3.67
C ASP A 114 15.96 -9.97 -2.33
#